data_AF-A0A973GQF7-F1
#
_entry.id   AF-A0A973GQF7-F1
#
_cell.length_a   1.000
_cell.length_b   1.000
_cell.length_c   1.000
_cell.angle_alpha   90.00
_cell.angle_beta   90.00
_cell.angle_gamma   90.00
#
_symmetry.space_group_name_H-M   'P 1'
#
loop_
_entity.id
_entity.type
_entity.pdbx_description
1 polymer ?
#
loop_
_entity_poly.entity_id
_entity_poly.type
_entity_poly.pdbx_seq_one_letter_code
_entity_poly.pdbx_strand_id
1 'polypeptide(L)' 'MENMIEIRWHGRGGQGTVTAAKVLADACLSGGRNVQAFPEYGPERA' A
#
# COMPACT_ATOMS: atom_id res chain seq x y z
N MET A 1 17.62 -7.26 -6.09
CA MET A 1 16.46 -6.88 -5.26
C MET A 1 16.84 -6.48 -3.82
N GLU A 2 18.12 -6.50 -3.43
CA GLU A 2 18.56 -6.34 -2.03
C GLU A 2 18.28 -4.98 -1.34
N ASN A 3 17.62 -4.02 -2.01
CA ASN A 3 17.30 -2.69 -1.46
C ASN A 3 15.82 -2.30 -1.56
N MET A 4 14.90 -3.26 -1.80
CA MET A 4 13.46 -2.97 -1.81
C MET A 4 12.89 -3.11 -0.41
N ILE A 5 12.22 -2.06 0.07
CA ILE A 5 11.46 -2.10 1.33
C ILE A 5 10.03 -2.54 1.00
N GLU A 6 9.61 -3.68 1.54
CA GLU A 6 8.23 -4.16 1.44
C GLU A 6 7.45 -3.86 2.72
N ILE A 7 6.24 -3.33 2.56
CA ILE A 7 5.36 -2.98 3.67
C ILE A 7 4.01 -3.65 3.45
N ARG A 8 3.61 -4.47 4.43
CA ARG A 8 2.28 -5.10 4.44
C ARG A 8 1.38 -4.38 5.43
N TRP A 9 0.24 -3.94 4.94
CA TRP A 9 -0.78 -3.30 5.75
C TRP A 9 -1.92 -4.28 6.04
N HIS A 10 -2.34 -4.35 7.30
CA HIS A 10 -3.50 -5.15 7.73
C HIS A 10 -4.58 -4.22 8.26
N GLY A 11 -5.82 -4.45 7.86
CA GLY A 11 -6.98 -3.73 8.39
C GLY A 11 -8.27 -4.19 7.73
N ARG A 12 -9.40 -3.77 8.30
CA ARG A 12 -10.74 -4.10 7.80
C ARG A 12 -11.18 -3.08 6.75
N GLY A 13 -12.14 -3.49 5.91
CA GLY A 13 -12.83 -2.58 5.00
C GLY A 13 -13.36 -1.34 5.74
N GLY A 14 -13.05 -0.15 5.21
CA GLY A 14 -13.45 1.13 5.80
C GLY A 14 -12.44 1.76 6.78
N GLN A 15 -11.39 1.03 7.21
CA GLN A 15 -10.37 1.57 8.12
C GLN A 15 -9.28 2.41 7.42
N GLY A 16 -9.38 2.60 6.10
CA GLY A 16 -8.42 3.43 5.36
C GLY A 16 -7.08 2.77 5.04
N THR A 17 -6.91 1.46 5.27
CA THR A 17 -5.65 0.73 5.01
C THR A 17 -5.12 0.89 3.59
N VAL A 18 -6.00 0.77 2.59
CA VAL A 18 -5.64 0.94 1.17
C VAL A 18 -5.30 2.40 0.86
N THR A 19 -6.01 3.34 1.47
CA THR A 19 -5.74 4.77 1.32
C THR A 19 -4.38 5.13 1.89
N ALA A 20 -4.05 4.65 3.09
CA ALA A 20 -2.75 4.88 3.71
C ALA A 20 -1.59 4.31 2.87
N ALA A 21 -1.74 3.10 2.33
CA ALA A 21 -0.76 2.51 1.42
C ALA A 21 -0.54 3.35 0.15
N LYS A 22 -1.62 3.90 -0.44
CA LYS A 22 -1.53 4.78 -1.61
C LYS A 22 -0.91 6.13 -1.29
N VAL A 23 -1.25 6.74 -0.15
CA VAL A 23 -0.65 8.00 0.31
C VAL A 23 0.86 7.85 0.52
N LEU A 24 1.30 6.73 1.10
CA LEU A 24 2.73 6.45 1.22
C LEU A 24 3.39 6.31 -0.16
N ALA A 25 2.73 5.62 -1.10
CA ALA A 25 3.25 5.49 -2.46
C ALA A 25 3.39 6.85 -3.16
N ASP A 26 2.38 7.72 -3.08
CA ASP A 26 2.43 9.08 -3.64
C ASP A 26 3.56 9.91 -3.03
N ALA A 27 3.79 9.79 -1.71
CA ALA A 27 4.91 10.46 -1.05
C ALA A 27 6.27 9.93 -1.53
N CYS A 28 6.42 8.62 -1.70
CA CYS A 28 7.63 8.02 -2.26
C CYS A 28 7.88 8.47 -3.71
N LEU A 29 6.84 8.47 -4.53
CA LEU A 29 6.91 8.90 -5.93
C LEU A 29 7.29 10.38 -6.04
N SER A 30 6.68 11.24 -5.20
CA SER A 30 7.00 12.67 -5.14
C SER A 30 8.45 12.92 -4.67
N GLY A 31 9.01 12.01 -3.88
CA GLY A 31 10.42 12.01 -3.48
C GLY A 31 11.38 11.38 -4.51
N GLY A 32 10.93 11.09 -5.73
CA GLY A 32 11.75 10.54 -6.81
C GLY A 32 12.09 9.05 -6.67
N ARG A 33 11.35 8.30 -5.85
CA ARG A 33 11.55 6.85 -5.68
C ARG A 33 10.60 6.05 -6.56
N ASN A 34 11.04 4.86 -6.96
CA ASN A 34 10.16 3.86 -7.57
C ASN A 34 9.33 3.17 -6.50
N VAL A 35 8.04 2.97 -6.75
CA VAL A 35 7.11 2.40 -5.77
C VAL A 35 5.98 1.63 -6.45
N GLN A 36 5.42 0.67 -5.73
CA GLN A 36 4.21 -0.06 -6.10
C GLN A 36 3.32 -0.19 -4.87
N ALA A 37 2.01 0.05 -5.04
CA ALA A 37 1.02 -0.18 -3.99
C ALA A 37 -0.24 -0.78 -4.60
N PHE A 38 -0.69 -1.91 -4.05
CA PHE A 38 -1.89 -2.60 -4.47
C PHE A 38 -2.62 -3.18 -3.25
N PRO A 39 -3.95 -3.26 -3.28
CA PRO A 39 -4.72 -3.94 -2.25
C PRO A 39 -4.84 -5.45 -2.54
N GLU A 40 -5.03 -6.22 -1.47
CA GLU A 40 -5.60 -7.57 -1.52
C GLU A 40 -6.86 -7.56 -0.65
N TYR A 41 -7.98 -8.03 -1.20
CA TYR A 41 -9.26 -8.06 -0.50
C TYR A 41 -9.58 -9.49 -0.11
N GLY A 42 -10.00 -9.69 1.14
CA GLY A 42 -10.45 -10.99 1.60
C GLY A 42 -11.84 -11.35 1.04
N PRO A 43 -12.36 -12.54 1.40
CA PRO A 43 -13.65 -13.02 0.96
C PRO A 43 -14.83 -12.16 1.45
N GLU A 44 -14.60 -11.17 2.33
CA GLU A 44 -15.65 -10.25 2.79
C GLU A 44 -16.29 -9.39 1.67
N ARG A 45 -15.78 -9.45 0.44
CA ARG A 45 -16.31 -8.76 -0.74
C ARG A 45 -16.63 -9.69 -1.92
N ALA A 46 -16.56 -11.01 -1.75
CA ALA A 46 -16.85 -12.01 -2.78
C ALA A 46 -18.34 -12.38 -2.84
#